data_AF-A0A1G5TU76-F1
#
_entry.id   AF-A0A1G5TU76-F1
#
_cell.length_a   1.000
_cell.length_b   1.000
_cell.length_c   1.000
_cell.angle_alpha   90.00
_cell.angle_beta   90.00
_cell.angle_gamma   90.00
#
_symmetry.space_group_name_H-M   'P 1'
#
loop_
_entity.id
_entity.type
_entity.pdbx_description
1 polymer ?
#
loop_
_entity_poly.entity_id
_entity_poly.type
_entity_poly.pdbx_seq_one_letter_code
_entity_poly.pdbx_strand_id
1 'polypeptide(L)'
;MKKTQKSFADLPPIRVRREPPTVSEAVAAAQDLADDVEQQIEIAAGLMGLPAEEVRPHVLAAKKVKPERAPERILTHASPSRAPRTVVVERRTRPTVVIERRSRPLDPRR
;
A
#
# COMPACT_ATOMS: atom_id res chain seq x y z
N MET A 1 3.94 21.48 -44.65
CA MET A 1 3.89 22.30 -43.42
C MET A 1 4.11 21.38 -42.22
N LYS A 2 5.21 21.54 -41.48
CA LYS A 2 5.52 20.71 -40.30
C LYS A 2 4.70 21.23 -39.12
N LYS A 3 3.82 20.42 -38.54
CA LYS A 3 3.05 20.80 -37.34
C LYS A 3 4.02 20.91 -36.17
N THR A 4 4.22 22.12 -35.66
CA THR A 4 5.03 22.37 -34.46
C THR A 4 4.36 21.65 -33.28
N GLN A 5 5.10 20.80 -32.58
CA GLN A 5 4.57 20.10 -31.41
C GLN A 5 4.32 21.13 -30.30
N LYS A 6 3.09 21.17 -29.77
CA LYS A 6 2.72 22.05 -28.66
C LYS A 6 3.53 21.67 -27.42
N SER A 7 4.09 22.68 -26.76
CA SER A 7 4.90 22.46 -25.57
C SER A 7 4.00 22.17 -24.36
N PHE A 8 4.52 21.51 -23.33
CA PHE A 8 3.77 21.27 -22.08
C PHE A 8 3.31 22.58 -21.42
N ALA A 9 3.95 23.71 -21.72
CA ALA A 9 3.56 25.05 -21.26
C ALA A 9 2.28 25.59 -21.93
N ASP A 10 1.92 25.05 -23.10
CA ASP A 10 0.71 25.44 -23.84
C ASP A 10 -0.52 24.59 -23.46
N LEU A 11 -0.35 23.61 -22.57
CA LEU A 11 -1.44 22.76 -22.09
C LEU A 11 -2.16 23.45 -20.92
N PRO A 12 -3.49 23.33 -20.83
CA PRO A 12 -4.21 23.80 -19.67
C PRO A 12 -3.74 23.04 -18.41
N PRO A 13 -3.90 23.64 -17.21
CA PRO A 13 -3.53 22.98 -15.96
C PRO A 13 -4.18 21.60 -15.85
N ILE A 14 -3.40 20.60 -15.43
CA ILE A 14 -3.89 19.23 -15.23
C ILE A 14 -5.02 19.28 -14.20
N ARG A 15 -6.22 18.95 -14.65
CA ARG A 15 -7.38 18.81 -13.77
C ARG A 15 -7.31 17.46 -13.07
N VAL A 16 -7.05 17.48 -11.77
CA VAL A 16 -7.05 16.28 -10.94
C VAL A 16 -8.47 15.98 -10.49
N ARG A 17 -9.00 14.83 -10.88
CA ARG A 17 -10.27 14.32 -10.32
C ARG A 17 -10.01 13.87 -8.88
N ARG A 18 -10.85 14.33 -7.96
CA ARG A 18 -10.84 13.87 -6.56
C ARG A 18 -12.04 12.96 -6.35
N GLU A 19 -11.77 11.71 -6.00
CA GLU A 19 -12.79 10.77 -5.53
C GLU A 19 -12.66 10.70 -4.00
N PRO A 20 -13.75 10.89 -3.25
CA PRO A 20 -13.72 10.80 -1.80
C PRO A 20 -13.47 9.35 -1.35
N PRO A 21 -12.88 9.13 -0.16
CA PRO A 21 -12.68 7.79 0.37
C PRO A 21 -14.03 7.08 0.57
N THR A 22 -14.06 5.78 0.31
CA THR A 22 -15.27 4.96 0.48
C THR A 22 -15.17 4.03 1.68
N VAL A 23 -16.31 3.68 2.26
CA VAL A 23 -16.36 2.77 3.42
C VAL A 23 -15.75 1.41 3.07
N SER A 24 -15.96 0.90 1.86
CA SER A 24 -15.36 -0.35 1.38
C SER A 24 -13.83 -0.33 1.38
N GLU A 25 -13.23 0.79 1.00
CA GLU A 25 -11.77 0.94 1.02
C GLU A 25 -11.23 1.00 2.45
N ALA A 26 -11.92 1.72 3.34
CA ALA A 26 -11.57 1.77 4.75
C ALA A 26 -11.65 0.38 5.41
N VAL A 27 -12.68 -0.41 5.08
CA VAL A 27 -12.82 -1.80 5.55
C VAL A 27 -11.68 -2.68 5.03
N ALA A 28 -11.32 -2.57 3.75
CA ALA A 28 -10.19 -3.32 3.19
C ALA A 28 -8.87 -2.97 3.88
N ALA A 29 -8.60 -1.69 4.10
CA ALA A 29 -7.41 -1.23 4.81
C ALA A 29 -7.38 -1.71 6.28
N ALA A 30 -8.52 -1.67 6.97
CA ALA A 30 -8.63 -2.16 8.34
C ALA A 30 -8.38 -3.67 8.43
N GLN A 31 -8.89 -4.45 7.47
CA GLN A 31 -8.64 -5.88 7.38
C GLN A 31 -7.16 -6.20 7.16
N ASP A 32 -6.41 -5.36 6.45
CA ASP A 32 -4.97 -5.56 6.26
C ASP A 32 -4.14 -5.24 7.51
N LEU A 33 -4.65 -4.40 8.40
CA LEU A 33 -3.98 -3.97 9.63
C LEU A 33 -4.30 -4.84 10.86
N ALA A 34 -5.52 -5.37 10.95
CA ALA A 34 -5.98 -6.17 12.08
C ALA A 34 -6.75 -7.41 11.62
N ASP A 35 -6.64 -8.51 12.37
CA ASP A 35 -7.45 -9.72 12.14
C ASP A 35 -8.70 -9.78 13.05
N ASP A 36 -8.74 -9.01 14.14
CA ASP A 36 -9.90 -8.91 15.03
C ASP A 36 -11.00 -7.99 14.46
N VAL A 37 -12.26 -8.39 14.58
CA VAL A 37 -13.39 -7.70 13.96
C VAL A 37 -13.70 -6.37 14.66
N GLU A 38 -13.64 -6.31 15.99
CA GLU A 38 -13.91 -5.07 16.72
C GLU A 38 -12.83 -4.04 16.43
N GLN A 39 -11.56 -4.47 16.41
CA GLN A 39 -10.46 -3.60 16.01
C GLN A 39 -10.58 -3.10 14.56
N GLN A 40 -11.02 -3.95 13.63
CA GLN A 40 -11.28 -3.53 12.25
C GLN A 40 -12.37 -2.45 12.17
N ILE A 41 -13.44 -2.57 12.96
CA ILE A 41 -14.53 -1.60 13.00
C ILE A 41 -14.01 -0.24 13.50
N GLU A 42 -13.25 -0.21 14.58
CA GLU A 42 -12.67 1.03 15.11
C GLU A 42 -11.73 1.71 14.12
N ILE A 43 -10.86 0.93 13.44
CA ILE A 43 -9.94 1.46 12.43
C ILE A 43 -10.72 2.04 11.25
N ALA A 44 -11.69 1.29 10.71
CA ALA A 44 -12.47 1.73 9.56
C ALA A 44 -13.34 2.96 9.89
N ALA A 45 -13.93 3.00 11.10
CA ALA A 45 -14.63 4.17 11.63
C ALA A 45 -13.72 5.40 11.73
N GLY A 46 -12.51 5.24 12.25
CA GLY A 46 -11.50 6.31 12.32
C GLY A 46 -11.04 6.81 10.95
N LEU A 47 -10.93 5.93 9.97
CA LEU A 47 -10.57 6.30 8.58
C LEU A 47 -11.68 7.09 7.87
N MET A 48 -12.95 6.75 8.13
CA MET A 48 -14.11 7.40 7.51
C MET A 48 -14.65 8.60 8.27
N GLY A 49 -14.33 8.72 9.57
CA GLY A 49 -14.95 9.69 10.46
C GLY A 49 -16.43 9.40 10.76
N LEU A 50 -16.81 8.13 10.72
CA LEU A 50 -18.19 7.66 10.97
C LEU A 50 -18.26 6.92 12.32
N PRO A 51 -19.44 6.82 12.96
CA PRO A 51 -19.61 6.01 14.16
C PRO A 51 -19.42 4.52 13.88
N ALA A 52 -18.98 3.77 14.89
CA ALA A 52 -18.67 2.34 14.78
C ALA A 52 -19.89 1.51 14.35
N GLU A 53 -21.07 1.90 14.80
CA GLU A 53 -22.35 1.25 14.51
C GLU A 53 -22.70 1.29 13.01
N GLU A 54 -22.35 2.39 12.32
CA GLU A 54 -22.59 2.54 10.88
C GLU A 54 -21.61 1.68 10.06
N VAL A 55 -20.38 1.49 10.55
CA VAL A 55 -19.33 0.74 9.84
C VAL A 55 -19.40 -0.76 10.10
N ARG A 56 -19.88 -1.17 11.28
CA ARG A 56 -20.05 -2.57 11.70
C ARG A 56 -20.73 -3.48 10.66
N PRO A 57 -21.87 -3.14 10.03
CA PRO A 57 -22.48 -4.00 9.01
C PRO A 57 -21.58 -4.19 7.78
N HIS A 58 -20.79 -3.19 7.41
CA HIS A 58 -19.88 -3.27 6.27
C HIS A 58 -18.69 -4.21 6.56
N VAL A 59 -18.12 -4.16 7.76
CA VAL A 59 -17.04 -5.05 8.18
C VAL A 59 -17.53 -6.50 8.26
N LEU A 60 -18.70 -6.72 8.86
CA LEU A 60 -19.28 -8.07 8.98
C LEU A 60 -19.65 -8.68 7.63
N ALA A 61 -20.11 -7.86 6.68
CA ALA A 61 -20.40 -8.31 5.32
C ALA A 61 -19.13 -8.58 4.49
N ALA A 62 -18.04 -7.89 4.80
CA ALA A 62 -16.78 -8.02 4.07
C ALA A 62 -16.06 -9.32 4.43
N LYS A 63 -16.29 -10.37 3.63
CA LYS A 63 -15.48 -11.60 3.72
C LYS A 63 -14.06 -11.32 3.23
N LYS A 64 -13.09 -11.39 4.15
CA LYS A 64 -11.67 -11.39 3.80
C LYS A 64 -11.37 -12.67 3.01
N VAL A 65 -11.44 -12.61 1.68
CA VAL A 65 -10.87 -13.65 0.82
C VAL A 65 -9.35 -13.46 0.93
N LYS A 66 -8.73 -14.02 1.98
CA LYS A 66 -7.27 -14.08 2.07
C LYS A 66 -6.82 -14.85 0.82
N PRO A 67 -6.15 -14.24 -0.17
CA PRO A 67 -5.42 -15.05 -1.12
C PRO A 67 -4.42 -15.82 -0.27
N GLU A 68 -4.48 -17.16 -0.29
CA GLU A 68 -3.34 -17.95 0.15
C GLU A 68 -2.12 -17.32 -0.52
N ARG A 69 -1.14 -16.94 0.29
CA ARG A 69 0.04 -16.19 -0.15
C ARG A 69 0.89 -17.11 -1.02
N ALA A 70 0.42 -17.38 -2.23
CA ALA A 70 1.15 -18.09 -3.24
C ALA A 70 2.36 -17.22 -3.60
N PRO A 71 3.57 -17.77 -3.61
CA PRO A 71 4.75 -17.00 -3.97
C PRO A 71 4.53 -16.39 -5.36
N GLU A 72 4.67 -15.06 -5.46
CA GLU A 72 4.63 -14.34 -6.74
C GLU A 72 5.67 -14.95 -7.67
N ARG A 73 5.21 -15.75 -8.61
CA ARG A 73 6.05 -16.36 -9.62
C ARG A 73 6.30 -15.31 -10.70
N ILE A 74 7.40 -14.57 -10.56
CA ILE A 74 7.79 -13.54 -11.54
C ILE A 74 8.15 -14.23 -12.85
N LEU A 75 7.30 -14.05 -13.86
CA LEU A 75 7.56 -14.51 -15.22
C LEU A 75 8.24 -13.38 -16.00
N THR A 76 9.37 -13.68 -16.63
CA THR A 76 10.01 -12.76 -17.57
C THR A 76 9.18 -12.63 -18.85
N HIS A 77 9.04 -11.42 -19.39
CA HIS A 77 8.35 -11.21 -20.66
C HIS A 77 9.06 -11.96 -21.79
N ALA A 78 8.29 -12.67 -22.61
CA ALA A 78 8.81 -13.35 -23.78
C ALA A 78 9.35 -12.30 -24.77
N SER A 79 10.63 -12.41 -25.11
CA SER A 79 11.23 -11.67 -26.22
C SER A 79 11.19 -12.56 -27.46
N PRO A 80 11.09 -12.02 -28.69
CA PRO A 80 11.11 -12.84 -29.92
C PRO A 80 12.32 -13.77 -30.03
N SER A 81 13.41 -13.48 -29.29
CA SER A 81 14.61 -14.31 -29.23
C SER A 81 14.67 -15.28 -28.02
N ARG A 82 13.72 -15.25 -27.07
CA ARG A 82 13.83 -16.01 -25.81
C ARG A 82 12.49 -16.37 -25.18
N ALA A 83 12.30 -17.66 -24.94
CA ALA A 83 11.16 -18.21 -24.20
C ALA A 83 11.09 -17.69 -22.75
N PRO A 84 9.89 -17.49 -22.18
CA PRO A 84 9.70 -16.98 -20.82
C PRO A 84 10.30 -17.95 -19.80
N ARG A 85 11.14 -17.43 -18.90
CA ARG A 85 11.76 -18.20 -17.81
C ARG A 85 11.12 -17.82 -16.48
N THR A 86 10.86 -18.83 -15.66
CA THR A 86 10.48 -18.65 -14.25
C THR A 86 11.71 -18.27 -13.44
N VAL A 87 11.64 -17.15 -12.74
CA VAL A 87 12.66 -16.76 -11.76
C VAL A 87 12.09 -16.99 -10.37
N VAL A 88 12.76 -17.83 -9.57
CA VAL A 88 12.44 -17.99 -8.15
C VAL A 88 13.38 -17.08 -7.37
N VAL A 89 12.82 -16.13 -6.63
CA VAL A 89 13.60 -15.23 -5.76
C VAL A 89 13.51 -15.75 -4.33
N GLU A 90 14.60 -16.33 -3.85
CA GLU A 90 14.73 -16.67 -2.43
C GLU A 90 15.16 -15.43 -1.64
N ARG A 91 14.27 -14.87 -0.82
CA ARG A 91 14.60 -13.73 0.05
C ARG A 91 15.30 -14.22 1.32
N ARG A 92 16.60 -13.98 1.40
CA ARG A 92 17.39 -14.24 2.61
C ARG A 92 17.05 -13.19 3.68
N THR A 93 16.18 -13.51 4.62
CA THR A 93 15.86 -12.65 5.76
C THR A 93 17.09 -12.55 6.67
N ARG A 94 17.88 -11.48 6.55
CA ARG A 94 18.93 -11.18 7.53
C ARG A 94 18.24 -10.68 8.81
N PRO A 95 18.64 -11.13 10.00
CA PRO A 95 18.13 -10.57 11.24
C PRO A 95 18.40 -9.05 11.26
N THR A 96 17.44 -8.29 11.76
CA THR A 96 17.56 -6.83 11.90
C THR A 96 18.79 -6.50 12.74
N VAL A 97 19.76 -5.79 12.14
CA VAL A 97 20.92 -5.31 12.88
C VAL A 97 20.45 -4.22 13.82
N VAL A 98 20.33 -4.54 15.11
CA VAL A 98 20.06 -3.56 16.16
C VAL A 98 21.33 -2.72 16.32
N ILE A 99 21.36 -1.54 15.69
CA ILE A 99 22.41 -0.57 15.91
C ILE A 99 22.10 0.11 17.25
N GLU A 100 22.73 -0.37 18.32
CA GLU A 100 22.73 0.33 19.61
C GLU A 100 23.46 1.67 19.41
N ARG A 101 22.69 2.75 19.27
CA ARG A 101 23.23 4.11 19.27
C ARG A 101 23.75 4.39 20.67
N ARG A 102 25.04 4.12 20.92
CA ARG A 102 25.72 4.64 22.11
C ARG A 102 25.61 6.16 22.08
N SER A 103 24.76 6.71 22.94
CA SER A 103 24.70 8.15 23.19
C SER A 103 26.07 8.57 23.72
N ARG A 104 26.80 9.38 22.94
CA ARG A 104 27.97 10.08 23.45
C ARG A 104 27.46 11.07 24.50
N PRO A 105 27.92 11.03 25.76
CA PRO A 105 27.52 12.01 26.74
C PRO A 105 28.02 13.40 26.30
N LEU A 106 27.12 14.39 26.29
CA LEU A 106 27.50 15.80 26.17
C LEU A 106 28.25 16.18 27.45
N ASP A 107 29.53 16.52 27.30
CA ASP A 107 30.40 17.00 28.38
C ASP A 107 29.95 18.42 28.79
N PRO A 108 29.51 18.66 30.04
CA PRO A 108 29.13 19.99 30.49
C PRO A 108 30.36 20.69 31.08
N ARG A 109 31.17 21.33 30.23
CA ARG A 109 32.27 22.18 30.70
C ARG A 109 32.18 23.57 30.09
N ARG A 110 31.56 24.44 30.92
CA ARG A 110 32.02 25.75 31.41
C ARG A 110 32.65 26.72 30.42
#